data_AF-A0A0G3BQN8-F1
#
_entry.id   AF-A0A0G3BQN8-F1
#
_cell.length_a   1.000
_cell.length_b   1.000
_cell.length_c   1.000
_cell.angle_alpha   90.00
_cell.angle_beta   90.00
_cell.angle_gamma   90.00
#
_symmetry.space_group_name_H-M   'P 1'
#
loop_
_entity.id
_entity.type
_entity.pdbx_description
1 polymer ?
#
loop_
_entity_poly.entity_id
_entity_poly.type
_entity_poly.pdbx_seq_one_letter_code
_entity_poly.pdbx_strand_id
1 'polypeptide(L)' 'MIGGWFVVNTDWARRRTPATQLHVLPLADLREHQPNARCWCHPVQDEDEFNVVVHTSLDGREAFESGERKPS' A
#
# COMPACT_ATOMS: atom_id res chain seq x y z
N MET A 1 -3.99 -52.89 -17.15
CA MET A 1 -2.95 -52.08 -17.81
C MET A 1 -3.40 -50.63 -17.82
N ILE A 2 -2.50 -49.78 -17.37
CA ILE A 2 -2.48 -48.32 -17.28
C ILE A 2 -2.87 -47.63 -18.59
N GLY A 3 -3.43 -46.41 -18.53
CA GLY A 3 -3.52 -45.58 -19.74
C GLY A 3 -4.31 -44.27 -19.69
N GLY A 4 -3.96 -43.34 -18.80
CA GLY A 4 -3.85 -41.92 -19.16
C GLY A 4 -5.12 -41.06 -19.30
N TRP A 5 -5.69 -40.63 -18.18
CA TRP A 5 -6.41 -39.36 -18.11
C TRP A 5 -5.46 -38.28 -17.58
N PHE A 6 -4.73 -37.61 -18.47
CA PHE A 6 -4.01 -36.39 -18.10
C PHE A 6 -4.98 -35.22 -18.16
N VAL A 7 -5.72 -35.01 -17.06
CA VAL A 7 -6.29 -33.70 -16.77
C VAL A 7 -5.13 -32.83 -16.29
N VAL A 8 -4.44 -32.15 -17.21
CA VAL A 8 -3.63 -30.99 -16.81
C VAL A 8 -4.61 -29.91 -16.42
N ASN A 9 -5.00 -29.89 -15.14
CA ASN A 9 -5.69 -28.75 -14.55
C ASN A 9 -4.67 -27.61 -14.51
N THR A 10 -4.61 -26.87 -15.61
CA THR A 10 -3.83 -25.64 -15.73
C THR A 10 -4.56 -24.53 -14.97
N ASP A 11 -4.73 -24.71 -13.66
CA ASP A 11 -5.11 -23.67 -12.71
C ASP A 11 -3.86 -22.78 -12.44
N TRP A 12 -3.29 -22.22 -13.51
CA TRP A 12 -2.34 -21.10 -13.42
C TRP A 12 -3.08 -19.77 -13.24
N ALA A 13 -4.42 -19.80 -13.20
CA ALA A 13 -5.25 -18.70 -12.77
C ALA A 13 -5.13 -18.54 -11.25
N ARG A 14 -3.95 -18.07 -10.82
CA ARG A 14 -3.72 -17.41 -9.54
C ARG A 14 -4.95 -16.57 -9.24
N ARG A 15 -5.82 -17.03 -8.34
CA ARG A 15 -6.95 -16.23 -7.87
C ARG A 15 -6.33 -14.95 -7.32
N ARG A 16 -6.38 -13.87 -8.10
CA ARG A 16 -6.16 -12.52 -7.58
C ARG A 16 -7.35 -12.29 -6.68
N THR A 17 -7.23 -12.67 -5.41
CA THR A 17 -8.00 -12.02 -4.36
C THR A 17 -7.90 -10.52 -4.62
N PRO A 18 -9.00 -9.75 -4.54
CA PRO A 18 -8.92 -8.31 -4.73
C PRO A 18 -7.83 -7.81 -3.78
N ALA A 19 -6.78 -7.22 -4.36
CA ALA A 19 -5.62 -6.80 -3.60
C ALA A 19 -6.11 -5.77 -2.57
N THR A 20 -6.16 -6.16 -1.30
CA THR A 20 -6.40 -5.22 -0.20
C THR A 20 -5.25 -4.24 -0.21
N GLN A 21 -5.54 -2.96 -0.46
CA GLN A 21 -4.52 -1.91 -0.36
C GLN A 21 -4.02 -1.81 1.08
N LEU A 22 -2.70 -1.74 1.23
CA LEU A 22 -2.04 -1.52 2.51
C LEU A 22 -1.89 -0.02 2.70
N HIS A 23 -2.45 0.50 3.79
CA HIS A 23 -2.34 1.92 4.14
C HIS A 23 -1.33 2.10 5.27
N VAL A 24 -0.29 2.89 5.01
CA VAL A 24 0.70 3.30 6.03
C VAL A 24 0.25 4.62 6.63
N LEU A 25 -0.03 4.63 7.94
CA LEU A 25 -0.49 5.80 8.68
C LEU A 25 0.62 6.31 9.62
N PRO A 26 0.85 7.62 9.70
CA PRO A 26 1.75 8.19 10.70
C PRO A 26 1.20 7.96 12.12
N LEU A 27 2.12 7.70 13.04
CA LEU A 27 1.83 7.50 14.46
C LEU A 27 1.73 8.85 15.17
N ALA A 28 0.78 8.95 16.11
CA ALA A 28 0.58 10.12 16.96
C ALA A 28 0.44 11.45 16.18
N ASP A 29 -0.25 11.41 15.05
CA ASP A 29 -0.51 12.61 14.25
C ASP A 29 -1.49 13.57 14.96
N LEU A 30 -1.40 14.86 14.62
CA LEU A 30 -2.24 15.93 15.14
C LEU A 30 -3.72 15.77 14.75
N ARG A 31 -4.01 14.93 13.75
CA ARG A 31 -5.36 14.62 13.29
C ARG A 31 -5.43 13.16 12.84
N GLU A 32 -6.54 12.48 13.17
CA GLU A 32 -6.73 11.08 12.81
C GLU A 32 -6.81 10.86 11.29
N HIS A 33 -6.29 9.72 10.85
CA HIS A 33 -6.36 9.29 9.46
C HIS A 33 -7.39 8.19 9.24
N GLN A 34 -7.99 8.21 8.05
CA GLN A 34 -8.83 7.12 7.59
C GLN A 34 -8.04 6.29 6.58
N PRO A 35 -8.00 4.94 6.70
CA PRO A 35 -7.29 4.08 5.76
C PRO A 35 -8.07 3.92 4.44
N ASN A 36 -8.24 5.03 3.72
CA ASN A 36 -8.89 5.10 2.42
C ASN A 36 -8.34 6.28 1.60
N ALA A 37 -8.61 6.27 0.28
CA ALA A 37 -8.14 7.29 -0.65
C ALA A 37 -8.78 8.68 -0.47
N ARG A 38 -9.83 8.81 0.36
CA ARG A 38 -10.52 10.07 0.66
C ARG A 38 -10.02 10.71 1.96
N CYS A 39 -8.94 10.19 2.55
CA CYS A 39 -8.32 10.80 3.71
C CYS A 39 -7.92 12.26 3.40
N TRP A 40 -8.07 13.14 4.38
CA TRP A 40 -7.82 14.57 4.24
C TRP A 40 -6.35 14.90 3.92
N CYS A 41 -5.42 13.98 4.23
CA CYS A 41 -3.99 14.14 3.99
C CYS A 41 -3.60 13.90 2.52
N HIS A 42 -4.56 13.59 1.63
CA HIS A 42 -4.31 13.25 0.22
C HIS A 42 -3.25 12.16 0.04
N PRO A 43 -3.54 10.92 0.48
CA PRO A 43 -2.55 9.85 0.49
C PRO A 43 -2.11 9.48 -0.93
N VAL A 44 -0.84 9.10 -1.06
CA VAL A 44 -0.18 8.83 -2.34
C VAL A 44 0.17 7.36 -2.44
N GLN A 45 0.03 6.79 -3.64
CA GLN A 45 0.46 5.42 -3.90
C GLN A 45 1.98 5.35 -3.93
N ASP A 46 2.54 4.32 -3.33
CA ASP A 46 3.99 4.09 -3.34
C ASP A 46 4.49 3.84 -4.78
N GLU A 47 5.69 4.32 -5.08
CA GLU A 47 6.29 4.22 -6.42
C GLU A 47 6.84 2.83 -6.73
N ASP A 48 7.34 2.13 -5.70
CA ASP A 48 7.94 0.79 -5.82
C ASP A 48 6.88 -0.30 -5.60
N GLU A 49 5.91 -0.06 -4.71
CA GLU A 49 4.90 -1.04 -4.29
C GLU A 49 3.45 -0.64 -4.67
N PHE A 50 2.93 -1.21 -5.76
CA PHE A 50 1.59 -0.88 -6.29
C PHE A 50 0.42 -1.09 -5.29
N ASN A 51 0.56 -1.93 -4.27
CA ASN A 51 -0.49 -2.17 -3.28
C ASN A 51 -0.31 -1.36 -1.98
N VAL A 52 0.66 -0.44 -1.92
CA VAL A 52 0.93 0.39 -0.74
C VAL A 52 0.49 1.83 -1.00
N VAL A 53 -0.15 2.42 -0.01
CA VAL A 53 -0.63 3.80 -0.01
C VAL A 53 -0.14 4.48 1.26
N VAL A 54 0.63 5.55 1.09
CA VAL A 54 1.31 6.28 2.18
C VAL A 54 0.52 7.54 2.51
N HIS A 55 0.29 7.76 3.81
CA HIS A 55 -0.31 8.99 4.35
C HIS A 55 0.79 9.88 4.94
N THR A 56 0.71 11.19 4.72
CA THR A 56 1.66 12.17 5.26
C THR A 56 1.13 12.77 6.56
N SER A 57 2.03 13.04 7.51
CA SER A 57 1.67 13.69 8.78
C SER A 57 1.20 15.13 8.59
N LEU A 58 0.32 15.62 9.47
CA LEU A 58 -0.16 17.01 9.41
C LEU A 58 0.96 18.04 9.62
N ASP A 59 1.95 17.72 10.46
CA ASP A 59 3.08 18.61 10.75
C ASP A 59 4.19 18.55 9.70
N GLY A 60 4.07 17.65 8.72
CA GLY A 60 5.04 17.48 7.63
C GLY A 60 6.44 17.11 8.15
N ARG A 61 6.50 16.24 9.17
CA ARG A 61 7.75 15.76 9.76
C ARG A 61 8.61 14.96 8.77
N GLU A 62 8.00 14.43 7.72
CA GLU A 62 8.62 13.68 6.63
C GLU A 62 9.60 14.56 5.83
N ALA A 63 9.35 15.88 5.77
CA ALA A 63 10.23 16.84 5.10
C ALA A 63 11.62 16.95 5.76
N PHE A 64 11.77 16.52 7.02
CA PHE A 64 13.07 16.43 7.67
C PHE A 64 13.86 15.19 7.24
N GLU A 65 13.16 14.10 6.87
CA GLU A 65 13.77 12.86 6.40
C GLU A 65 14.18 12.96 4.93
N SER A 66 13.38 13.65 4.10
CA SER A 66 13.71 13.94 2.69
C SER A 66 14.82 14.99 2.51
N GLY A 67 15.09 15.79 3.55
CA GLY A 67 16.04 16.90 3.52
C GLY A 67 15.48 18.20 2.93
N GLU A 68 14.17 18.27 2.66
CA GLU A 68 13.48 19.49 2.23
C GLU A 68 13.44 20.56 3.33
N ARG A 69 13.49 20.14 4.60
CA ARG A 69 13.63 21.02 5.77
C ARG A 69 14.89 20.70 6.55
N LYS A 70 15.63 21.75 6.94
CA LYS A 70 16.78 21.62 7.84
C LYS A 70 16.30 21.60 9.30
N PRO A 71 16.88 20.76 10.16
CA PRO A 71 16.69 20.89 11.60
C PRO A 71 17.21 22.26 12.03
N SER A 72 16.37 23.03 12.72
CA SER A 72 16.67 24.37 13.24
C SER A 72 17.55 24.34 14.47
#